data_AF-A0A840VT47-F1
#
_entry.id   AF-A0A840VT47-F1
#
_cell.length_a   1.000
_cell.length_b   1.000
_cell.length_c   1.000
_cell.angle_alpha   90.00
_cell.angle_beta   90.00
_cell.angle_gamma   90.00
#
_symmetry.space_group_name_H-M   'P 1'
#
loop_
_entity.id
_entity.type
_entity.pdbx_description
1 polymer ?
#
loop_
_entity_poly.entity_id
_entity_poly.type
_entity_poly.pdbx_seq_one_letter_code
_entity_poly.pdbx_strand_id
1 'polypeptide(L)'
;MSSLTESEKRYLEAILGMGGGYVLNYADATFGALFNRHKINIHGIKYQTYGTSKARKLRSFWEQEPDLLVAAVLAELLDAYEADCDINNKKKDTSLLEKSKQIVQRLKGESKVQSAHAADNFLDHEFNIPNLHKLPIEPSVAEIIGSRLNEARTALSAGAHLSVIFLCGSVLEAVLLGAAQRSPEKFNRATASPKSGDGKVRPLPDWTLSQFIDVACEIDLLKPDVKKFSHGLKDFRNYIHPYQQMVSGFTPDQHTAKVCFQVLKAALANLAGDR
;
A
#
# COMPACT_ATOMS: atom_id res chain seq x y z
N MET A 1 11.61 28.40 -16.15
CA MET A 1 12.53 27.46 -15.50
C MET A 1 11.73 26.45 -14.72
N SER A 2 12.09 25.17 -14.85
CA SER A 2 11.42 24.11 -14.12
C SER A 2 11.83 24.08 -12.65
N SER A 3 10.96 23.53 -11.82
CA SER A 3 11.16 23.26 -10.39
C SER A 3 11.88 21.93 -10.14
N LEU A 4 12.63 21.41 -11.12
CA LEU A 4 13.41 20.18 -10.97
C LEU A 4 14.55 20.37 -9.95
N THR A 5 14.57 19.51 -8.92
CA THR A 5 15.67 19.43 -7.96
C THR A 5 16.86 18.66 -8.53
N GLU A 6 18.05 18.89 -7.97
CA GLU A 6 19.27 18.18 -8.39
C GLU A 6 19.17 16.66 -8.25
N SER A 7 18.47 16.16 -7.23
CA SER A 7 18.18 14.73 -7.07
C SER A 7 17.30 14.17 -8.18
N GLU A 8 16.29 14.92 -8.61
CA GLU A 8 15.37 14.50 -9.68
C GLU A 8 16.06 14.50 -11.03
N LYS A 9 16.89 15.51 -11.30
CA LYS A 9 17.75 15.54 -12.49
C LYS A 9 18.62 14.29 -12.57
N ARG A 10 19.19 13.81 -11.46
CA ARG A 10 19.99 12.57 -11.45
C ARG A 10 19.19 11.33 -11.82
N TYR A 11 17.95 11.19 -11.35
CA TYR A 11 17.09 10.07 -11.74
C TYR A 11 16.74 10.11 -13.23
N LEU A 12 16.39 11.30 -13.74
CA LEU A 12 16.10 11.51 -15.16
C LEU A 12 17.32 11.27 -16.04
N GLU A 13 18.51 11.72 -15.63
CA GLU A 13 19.75 11.49 -16.37
C GLU A 13 20.13 10.00 -16.43
N ALA A 14 19.89 9.26 -15.33
CA ALA A 14 20.15 7.84 -15.28
C ALA A 14 19.23 7.07 -16.24
N ILE A 15 17.93 7.33 -16.22
CA ILE A 15 16.99 6.59 -17.08
C ILE A 15 17.14 6.95 -18.56
N LEU A 16 17.47 8.21 -18.85
CA LEU A 16 17.68 8.70 -20.21
C LEU A 16 19.09 8.40 -20.74
N GLY A 17 19.96 7.74 -19.97
CA GLY A 17 21.30 7.36 -20.41
C GLY A 17 22.21 8.55 -20.74
N MET A 18 22.13 9.64 -19.97
CA MET A 18 22.74 10.93 -20.30
C MET A 18 24.23 11.07 -19.95
N GLY A 19 24.83 10.07 -19.30
CA GLY A 19 26.22 10.12 -18.82
C GLY A 19 27.26 10.37 -19.93
N GLY A 20 27.00 9.89 -21.16
CA GLY A 20 27.90 10.05 -22.31
C GLY A 20 27.58 11.22 -23.24
N GLY A 21 26.64 12.11 -22.89
CA GLY A 21 26.19 13.19 -23.77
C GLY A 21 25.05 12.82 -24.74
N TYR A 22 24.66 11.55 -24.74
CA TYR A 22 23.52 11.00 -25.47
C TYR A 22 22.20 11.20 -24.70
N VAL A 23 21.07 10.93 -25.35
CA VAL A 23 19.75 10.83 -24.72
C VAL A 23 19.08 9.65 -25.39
N LEU A 24 18.90 8.56 -24.65
CA LEU A 24 18.44 7.27 -25.17
C LEU A 24 19.20 6.89 -26.46
N ASN A 25 18.51 6.31 -27.44
CA ASN A 25 19.01 5.95 -28.76
C ASN A 25 18.70 7.02 -29.84
N TYR A 26 18.41 8.26 -29.46
CA TYR A 26 18.08 9.31 -30.44
C TYR A 26 19.29 9.77 -31.25
N ALA A 27 19.09 9.88 -32.58
CA ALA A 27 19.94 10.68 -33.45
C ALA A 27 19.55 12.17 -33.33
N ASP A 28 20.43 13.09 -33.76
CA ASP A 28 20.13 14.53 -33.65
C ASP A 28 18.86 14.91 -34.44
N ALA A 29 18.66 14.34 -35.63
CA ALA A 29 17.46 14.59 -36.43
C ALA A 29 16.17 14.16 -35.71
N THR A 30 16.13 12.97 -35.11
CA THR A 30 14.94 12.45 -34.42
C THR A 30 14.73 13.13 -33.07
N PHE A 31 15.81 13.50 -32.37
CA PHE A 31 15.74 14.32 -31.16
C PHE A 31 15.16 15.70 -31.46
N GLY A 32 15.65 16.37 -32.51
CA GLY A 32 15.09 17.64 -32.96
C GLY A 32 13.61 17.53 -33.34
N ALA A 33 13.23 16.46 -34.05
CA ALA A 33 11.84 16.22 -34.43
C ALA A 33 10.90 16.05 -33.23
N LEU A 34 11.34 15.38 -32.16
CA LEU A 34 10.57 15.25 -30.92
C LEU A 34 10.25 16.62 -30.32
N PHE A 35 11.26 17.48 -30.17
CA PHE A 35 11.07 18.83 -29.61
C PHE A 35 10.25 19.76 -30.50
N ASN A 36 10.34 19.60 -31.82
CA ASN A 36 9.52 20.37 -32.76
C ASN A 36 8.01 20.15 -32.56
N ARG A 37 7.58 18.96 -32.09
CA ARG A 37 6.17 18.68 -31.75
C ARG A 37 5.66 19.58 -30.62
N HIS A 38 6.56 19.97 -29.72
CA HIS A 38 6.32 20.90 -28.62
C HIS A 38 6.66 22.35 -28.99
N LYS A 39 6.84 22.64 -30.29
CA LYS A 39 7.22 23.96 -30.84
C LYS A 39 8.56 24.48 -30.31
N ILE A 40 9.49 23.58 -29.99
CA ILE A 40 10.83 23.91 -29.48
C ILE A 40 11.89 23.53 -30.50
N ASN A 41 12.74 24.49 -30.87
CA ASN A 41 13.99 24.19 -31.57
C ASN A 41 15.11 23.88 -30.56
N ILE A 42 15.24 22.62 -30.16
CA ILE A 42 16.24 22.17 -29.17
C ILE A 42 17.69 22.31 -29.65
N HIS A 43 17.90 22.51 -30.95
CA HIS A 43 19.22 22.76 -31.52
C HIS A 43 19.55 24.24 -31.66
N GLY A 44 18.60 25.13 -31.38
CA GLY A 44 18.81 26.57 -31.37
C GLY A 44 19.84 27.00 -30.31
N ILE A 45 20.45 28.17 -30.51
CA ILE A 45 21.49 28.71 -29.64
C ILE A 45 21.04 28.84 -28.17
N LYS A 46 19.73 29.02 -27.96
CA LYS A 46 19.07 29.06 -26.64
C LYS A 46 19.48 27.91 -25.73
N TYR A 47 19.59 26.69 -26.26
CA TYR A 47 19.85 25.49 -25.46
C TYR A 47 21.31 25.02 -25.50
N GLN A 48 22.22 25.83 -26.05
CA GLN A 48 23.63 25.47 -26.19
C GLN A 48 24.51 25.98 -25.03
N THR A 49 23.91 26.43 -23.93
CA THR A 49 24.59 27.00 -22.75
C THR A 49 25.79 26.17 -22.26
N TYR A 50 25.64 24.84 -22.27
CA TYR A 50 26.65 23.91 -21.77
C TYR A 50 27.38 23.16 -22.89
N GLY A 51 27.10 23.51 -24.16
CA GLY A 51 27.61 22.86 -25.36
C GLY A 51 26.53 22.20 -26.21
N THR A 52 26.95 21.45 -27.23
CA THR A 52 26.09 21.03 -28.34
C THR A 52 25.57 19.59 -28.26
N SER A 53 25.97 18.80 -27.25
CA SER A 53 25.46 17.43 -27.09
C SER A 53 23.98 17.42 -26.69
N LYS A 54 23.26 16.34 -27.01
CA LYS A 54 21.83 16.20 -26.69
C LYS A 54 21.57 16.30 -25.20
N ALA A 55 22.39 15.65 -24.37
CA ALA A 55 22.23 15.72 -22.92
C ALA A 55 22.44 17.16 -22.40
N ARG A 56 23.42 17.89 -22.92
CA ARG A 56 23.68 19.29 -22.53
C ARG A 56 22.54 20.22 -22.95
N LYS A 57 22.01 20.03 -24.16
CA LYS A 57 20.81 20.72 -24.64
C LYS A 57 19.59 20.43 -23.78
N LEU A 58 19.39 19.16 -23.39
CA LEU A 58 18.28 18.75 -22.54
C LEU A 58 18.36 19.35 -21.12
N ARG A 59 19.55 19.41 -20.51
CA ARG A 59 19.76 20.11 -19.23
C ARG A 59 19.45 21.60 -19.33
N SER A 60 19.96 22.25 -20.38
CA SER A 60 19.68 23.66 -20.65
C SER A 60 18.17 23.91 -20.86
N PHE A 61 17.47 22.98 -21.51
CA PHE A 61 16.01 23.01 -21.63
C PHE A 61 15.30 22.93 -20.28
N TRP A 62 15.68 22.01 -19.39
CA TRP A 62 15.11 21.90 -18.03
C TRP A 62 15.24 23.20 -17.23
N GLU A 63 16.36 23.90 -17.37
CA GLU A 63 16.64 25.15 -16.65
C GLU A 63 15.91 26.37 -17.24
N GLN A 64 15.53 26.33 -18.51
CA GLN A 64 14.97 27.52 -19.16
C GLN A 64 13.44 27.47 -19.26
N GLU A 65 12.88 26.29 -19.49
CA GLU A 65 11.46 26.12 -19.80
C GLU A 65 10.59 25.92 -18.55
N PRO A 66 9.27 26.17 -18.61
CA PRO A 66 8.36 25.99 -17.47
C PRO A 66 8.02 24.51 -17.23
N ASP A 67 7.57 24.21 -16.01
CA ASP A 67 7.26 22.85 -15.53
C ASP A 67 6.37 22.05 -16.48
N LEU A 68 5.24 22.61 -16.92
CA LEU A 68 4.29 21.92 -17.80
C LEU A 68 4.94 21.46 -19.12
N LEU A 69 5.80 22.30 -19.69
CA LEU A 69 6.46 22.01 -20.95
C LEU A 69 7.57 20.97 -20.76
N VAL A 70 8.35 21.11 -19.69
CA VAL A 70 9.38 20.12 -19.31
C VAL A 70 8.74 18.77 -19.02
N ALA A 71 7.60 18.73 -18.34
CA ALA A 71 6.85 17.52 -18.05
C ALA A 71 6.33 16.83 -19.31
N ALA A 72 5.77 17.61 -20.26
CA ALA A 72 5.25 17.07 -21.51
C ALA A 72 6.36 16.37 -22.32
N VAL A 73 7.52 17.01 -22.45
CA VAL A 73 8.68 16.43 -23.14
C VAL A 73 9.24 15.21 -22.41
N LEU A 74 9.37 15.28 -21.07
CA LEU A 74 9.86 14.15 -20.29
C LEU A 74 8.92 12.94 -20.34
N ALA A 75 7.61 13.15 -20.37
CA ALA A 75 6.64 12.07 -20.55
C ALA A 75 6.89 11.29 -21.85
N GLU A 76 7.03 12.01 -22.97
CA GLU A 76 7.28 11.40 -24.28
C GLU A 76 8.63 10.66 -24.34
N LEU A 77 9.65 11.17 -23.65
CA LEU A 77 10.95 10.49 -23.53
C LEU A 77 10.88 9.21 -22.68
N LEU A 78 10.07 9.19 -21.62
CA LEU A 78 9.84 7.98 -20.81
C LEU A 78 9.05 6.93 -21.58
N ASP A 79 8.03 7.35 -22.34
CA ASP A 79 7.29 6.45 -23.24
C ASP A 79 8.22 5.83 -24.29
N ALA A 80 9.14 6.62 -24.85
CA ALA A 80 10.15 6.14 -25.79
C ALA A 80 11.14 5.15 -25.14
N TYR A 81 11.55 5.38 -23.88
CA TYR A 81 12.36 4.43 -23.13
C TYR A 81 11.64 3.10 -22.92
N GLU A 82 10.36 3.13 -22.54
CA GLU A 82 9.57 1.91 -22.33
C GLU A 82 9.40 1.12 -23.63
N ALA A 83 9.05 1.82 -24.72
CA ALA A 83 8.92 1.20 -26.03
C ALA A 83 10.23 0.56 -26.48
N ASP A 84 11.38 1.23 -26.29
CA ASP A 84 12.70 0.66 -26.61
C ASP A 84 12.99 -0.59 -25.77
N CYS A 85 12.60 -0.60 -24.50
CA CYS A 85 12.77 -1.78 -23.64
C CYS A 85 11.90 -2.95 -24.10
N ASP A 86 10.65 -2.71 -24.48
CA ASP A 86 9.73 -3.75 -24.96
C ASP A 86 10.16 -4.30 -26.32
N ILE A 87 10.54 -3.42 -27.25
CA ILE A 87 10.97 -3.82 -28.60
C ILE A 87 12.28 -4.61 -28.57
N ASN A 88 13.25 -4.18 -27.75
CA ASN A 88 14.56 -4.80 -27.69
C ASN A 88 14.71 -5.83 -26.54
N ASN A 89 13.60 -6.17 -25.87
CA ASN A 89 13.55 -7.09 -24.73
C ASN A 89 14.59 -6.76 -23.64
N LYS A 90 14.83 -5.47 -23.39
CA LYS A 90 15.76 -5.00 -22.35
C LYS A 90 15.06 -5.03 -21.00
N LYS A 91 15.80 -5.43 -19.97
CA LYS A 91 15.29 -5.42 -18.59
C LYS A 91 14.98 -3.96 -18.18
N LYS A 92 13.70 -3.68 -17.92
CA LYS A 92 13.23 -2.39 -17.39
C LYS A 92 13.75 -2.21 -15.96
N ASP A 93 14.33 -1.05 -15.66
CA ASP A 93 14.54 -0.64 -14.27
C ASP A 93 13.24 -0.04 -13.76
N THR A 94 12.34 -0.92 -13.29
CA THR A 94 11.00 -0.53 -12.82
C THR A 94 11.06 0.51 -11.70
N SER A 95 12.06 0.44 -10.81
CA SER A 95 12.19 1.40 -9.71
C SER A 95 12.55 2.79 -10.22
N LEU A 96 13.50 2.86 -11.14
CA LEU A 96 13.95 4.12 -11.73
C LEU A 96 12.88 4.76 -12.63
N LEU A 97 12.14 3.93 -13.37
CA LEU A 97 11.04 4.36 -14.23
C LEU A 97 9.90 4.97 -13.41
N GLU A 98 9.47 4.31 -12.34
CA GLU A 98 8.42 4.82 -11.47
C GLU A 98 8.81 6.16 -10.83
N LYS A 99 10.04 6.28 -10.33
CA LYS A 99 10.54 7.57 -9.80
C LYS A 99 10.53 8.67 -10.86
N SER A 100 10.91 8.35 -12.09
CA SER A 100 10.95 9.31 -13.19
C SER A 100 9.54 9.76 -13.60
N LYS A 101 8.56 8.83 -13.63
CA LYS A 101 7.14 9.15 -13.87
C LYS A 101 6.56 10.05 -12.79
N GLN A 102 6.88 9.80 -11.52
CA GLN A 102 6.44 10.64 -10.40
C GLN A 102 6.96 12.08 -10.52
N ILE A 103 8.20 12.26 -10.97
CA ILE A 103 8.77 13.59 -11.22
C ILE A 103 7.96 14.30 -12.32
N VAL A 104 7.64 13.61 -13.41
CA VAL A 104 6.84 14.17 -14.51
C VAL A 104 5.44 14.58 -14.04
N GLN A 105 4.76 13.73 -13.28
CA GLN A 105 3.45 14.04 -12.68
C GLN A 105 3.53 15.27 -11.77
N ARG A 106 4.58 15.34 -10.94
CA ARG A 106 4.81 16.49 -10.06
C ARG A 106 4.87 17.80 -10.85
N LEU A 107 5.65 17.81 -11.94
CA LEU A 107 5.82 18.96 -12.83
C LEU A 107 4.55 19.32 -13.62
N LYS A 108 3.63 18.39 -13.88
CA LYS A 108 2.33 18.72 -14.50
C LYS A 108 1.42 19.57 -13.61
N GLY A 109 1.82 19.88 -12.38
CA GLY A 109 0.97 20.55 -11.40
C GLY A 109 -0.05 19.59 -10.77
N GLU A 110 0.05 18.29 -11.04
CA GLU A 110 -0.71 17.22 -10.37
C GLU A 110 -0.15 16.94 -8.96
N SER A 111 0.34 17.99 -8.28
CA SER A 111 1.00 17.94 -6.99
C SER A 111 0.11 18.42 -5.86
N LYS A 112 -0.93 17.63 -5.60
CA LYS A 112 -1.20 17.08 -4.28
C LYS A 112 -1.85 15.71 -4.51
N VAL A 113 -1.45 14.73 -3.70
CA VAL A 113 -2.02 13.37 -3.63
C VAL A 113 -1.42 12.31 -4.59
N GLN A 114 -0.09 12.07 -4.70
CA GLN A 114 0.37 10.83 -5.39
C GLN A 114 1.54 10.05 -4.77
N SER A 115 2.23 10.55 -3.74
CA SER A 115 2.99 9.65 -2.84
C SER A 115 2.07 8.90 -1.86
N ALA A 116 0.85 9.43 -1.69
CA ALA A 116 -0.26 8.73 -1.04
C ALA A 116 -0.91 7.73 -2.00
N HIS A 117 -1.30 8.07 -3.23
CA HIS A 117 -2.14 7.19 -4.07
C HIS A 117 -1.53 5.90 -4.63
N ALA A 118 -0.22 5.70 -4.76
CA ALA A 118 0.27 4.37 -5.17
C ALA A 118 0.26 3.37 -4.00
N ALA A 119 0.67 3.83 -2.81
CA ALA A 119 0.50 3.09 -1.57
C ALA A 119 -0.98 3.01 -1.21
N ASP A 120 -1.74 4.10 -1.18
CA ASP A 120 -3.18 4.14 -0.90
C ASP A 120 -4.02 3.41 -1.96
N ASN A 121 -3.73 3.39 -3.26
CA ASN A 121 -4.53 2.58 -4.20
C ASN A 121 -4.21 1.08 -4.08
N PHE A 122 -2.96 0.73 -3.78
CA PHE A 122 -2.57 -0.65 -3.46
C PHE A 122 -3.14 -1.08 -2.10
N LEU A 123 -3.03 -0.22 -1.09
CA LEU A 123 -3.55 -0.40 0.25
C LEU A 123 -5.07 -0.34 0.27
N ASP A 124 -5.75 0.46 -0.56
CA ASP A 124 -7.21 0.51 -0.65
C ASP A 124 -7.75 -0.76 -1.33
N HIS A 125 -7.02 -1.32 -2.30
CA HIS A 125 -7.32 -2.64 -2.83
C HIS A 125 -7.04 -3.75 -1.79
N GLU A 126 -5.95 -3.62 -1.02
CA GLU A 126 -5.57 -4.57 0.03
C GLU A 126 -6.54 -4.52 1.23
N PHE A 127 -7.00 -3.32 1.60
CA PHE A 127 -7.94 -2.93 2.67
C PHE A 127 -9.40 -2.83 2.21
N ASN A 128 -9.75 -3.50 1.10
CA ASN A 128 -11.16 -3.70 0.80
C ASN A 128 -11.75 -4.70 1.80
N ILE A 129 -12.54 -4.21 2.75
CA ILE A 129 -13.14 -4.97 3.86
C ILE A 129 -14.62 -5.23 3.53
N PRO A 130 -15.18 -6.39 3.96
CA PRO A 130 -16.61 -6.65 3.82
C PRO A 130 -17.45 -5.50 4.36
N ASN A 131 -18.64 -5.30 3.79
CA ASN A 131 -19.56 -4.26 4.23
C ASN A 131 -19.82 -4.40 5.74
N LEU A 132 -19.37 -3.44 6.54
CA LEU A 132 -19.46 -3.49 8.00
C LEU A 132 -20.90 -3.62 8.50
N HIS A 133 -21.88 -3.17 7.73
CA HIS A 133 -23.30 -3.31 8.06
C HIS A 133 -23.82 -4.75 7.98
N LYS A 134 -23.11 -5.65 7.28
CA LYS A 134 -23.44 -7.09 7.25
C LYS A 134 -22.88 -7.85 8.46
N LEU A 135 -21.92 -7.26 9.18
CA LEU A 135 -21.30 -7.93 10.31
C LEU A 135 -22.31 -8.11 11.46
N PRO A 136 -22.19 -9.19 12.25
CA PRO A 136 -23.11 -9.50 13.34
C PRO A 136 -22.81 -8.65 14.60
N ILE A 137 -22.79 -7.32 14.47
CA ILE A 137 -22.42 -6.36 15.52
C ILE A 137 -23.45 -5.24 15.65
N GLU A 138 -23.43 -4.48 16.74
CA GLU A 138 -24.26 -3.28 16.87
C GLU A 138 -23.77 -2.15 15.93
N PRO A 139 -24.67 -1.29 15.41
CA PRO A 139 -24.30 -0.19 14.52
C PRO A 139 -23.26 0.78 15.12
N SER A 140 -23.39 1.10 16.42
CA SER A 140 -22.43 1.94 17.15
C SER A 140 -21.03 1.32 17.18
N VAL A 141 -20.94 -0.01 17.34
CA VAL A 141 -19.67 -0.75 17.30
C VAL A 141 -19.11 -0.80 15.88
N ALA A 142 -19.97 -0.85 14.86
CA ALA A 142 -19.55 -0.82 13.45
C ALA A 142 -18.82 0.50 13.09
N GLU A 143 -19.27 1.64 13.63
CA GLU A 143 -18.59 2.93 13.45
C GLU A 143 -17.19 2.93 14.09
N ILE A 144 -17.07 2.40 15.30
CA ILE A 144 -15.78 2.27 16.02
C ILE A 144 -14.84 1.35 15.24
N ILE A 145 -15.36 0.22 14.72
CA ILE A 145 -14.57 -0.70 13.89
C ILE A 145 -14.13 0.00 12.60
N GLY A 146 -15.02 0.73 11.92
CA GLY A 146 -14.66 1.52 10.74
C GLY A 146 -13.53 2.52 11.03
N SER A 147 -13.59 3.22 12.16
CA SER A 147 -12.53 4.12 12.60
C SER A 147 -11.20 3.39 12.85
N ARG A 148 -11.21 2.24 13.54
CA ARG A 148 -10.00 1.42 13.78
C ARG A 148 -9.39 0.86 12.49
N LEU A 149 -10.23 0.49 11.52
CA LEU A 149 -9.76 0.03 10.21
C LEU A 149 -9.12 1.17 9.40
N ASN A 150 -9.69 2.38 9.49
CA ASN A 150 -9.07 3.58 8.93
C ASN A 150 -7.72 3.88 9.59
N GLU A 151 -7.65 3.78 10.92
CA GLU A 151 -6.41 3.96 11.67
C GLU A 151 -5.36 2.91 11.30
N ALA A 152 -5.76 1.64 11.12
CA ALA A 152 -4.86 0.57 10.71
C ALA A 152 -4.27 0.83 9.31
N ARG A 153 -5.07 1.37 8.37
CA ARG A 153 -4.58 1.80 7.06
C ARG A 153 -3.56 2.93 7.19
N THR A 154 -3.88 3.98 7.94
CA THR A 154 -2.94 5.10 8.18
C THR A 154 -1.64 4.63 8.85
N ALA A 155 -1.74 3.76 9.86
CA ALA A 155 -0.59 3.19 10.55
C ALA A 155 0.29 2.37 9.61
N LEU A 156 -0.29 1.61 8.68
CA LEU A 156 0.47 0.85 7.71
C LEU A 156 1.23 1.76 6.74
N SER A 157 0.60 2.83 6.24
CA SER A 157 1.25 3.85 5.39
C SER A 157 2.39 4.58 6.12
N ALA A 158 2.29 4.70 7.45
CA ALA A 158 3.32 5.31 8.29
C ALA A 158 4.42 4.33 8.76
N GLY A 159 4.36 3.04 8.38
CA GLY A 159 5.33 2.03 8.83
C GLY A 159 5.15 1.59 10.29
N ALA A 160 4.02 1.91 10.93
CA ALA A 160 3.69 1.51 12.29
C ALA A 160 3.11 0.09 12.35
N HIS A 161 3.89 -0.90 11.88
CA HIS A 161 3.45 -2.28 11.67
C HIS A 161 2.86 -2.95 12.91
N LEU A 162 3.45 -2.70 14.07
CA LEU A 162 2.97 -3.25 15.34
C LEU A 162 1.55 -2.75 15.68
N SER A 163 1.29 -1.46 15.44
CA SER A 163 -0.03 -0.87 15.64
C SER A 163 -1.07 -1.49 14.72
N VAL A 164 -0.72 -1.77 13.46
CA VAL A 164 -1.61 -2.47 12.50
C VAL A 164 -2.01 -3.84 13.05
N ILE A 165 -1.04 -4.62 13.54
CA ILE A 165 -1.29 -5.95 14.13
C ILE A 165 -2.25 -5.85 15.31
N PHE A 166 -2.04 -4.87 16.21
CA PHE A 166 -2.89 -4.68 17.39
C PHE A 166 -4.32 -4.28 17.02
N LEU A 167 -4.46 -3.35 16.07
CA LEU A 167 -5.76 -2.92 15.57
C LEU A 167 -6.48 -4.09 14.90
N CYS A 168 -5.78 -4.92 14.12
CA CYS A 168 -6.37 -6.11 13.51
C CYS A 168 -6.90 -7.10 14.54
N GLY A 169 -6.10 -7.42 15.57
CA GLY A 169 -6.55 -8.31 16.64
C GLY A 169 -7.71 -7.72 17.46
N SER A 170 -7.69 -6.40 17.71
CA SER A 170 -8.78 -5.70 18.40
C SER A 170 -10.09 -5.73 17.62
N VAL A 171 -10.05 -5.54 16.29
CA VAL A 171 -11.26 -5.62 15.45
C VAL A 171 -11.79 -7.04 15.40
N LEU A 172 -10.93 -8.05 15.25
CA LEU A 172 -11.35 -9.45 15.26
C LEU A 172 -12.10 -9.81 16.56
N GLU A 173 -11.53 -9.42 17.71
CA GLU A 173 -12.14 -9.66 19.02
C GLU A 173 -13.50 -8.99 19.16
N ALA A 174 -13.62 -7.72 18.75
CA ALA A 174 -14.87 -6.97 18.83
C ALA A 174 -15.97 -7.61 17.96
N VAL A 175 -15.65 -8.05 16.74
CA VAL A 175 -16.64 -8.65 15.84
C VAL A 175 -17.08 -10.03 16.32
N LEU A 176 -16.15 -10.85 16.84
CA LEU A 176 -16.51 -12.15 17.41
C LEU A 176 -17.34 -12.02 18.69
N LEU A 177 -17.02 -11.05 19.55
CA LEU A 177 -17.85 -10.73 20.71
C LEU A 177 -19.26 -10.32 20.27
N GLY A 178 -19.40 -9.44 19.28
CA GLY A 178 -20.72 -9.06 18.77
C GLY A 178 -21.47 -10.24 18.16
N ALA A 179 -20.79 -11.13 17.43
CA ALA A 179 -21.37 -12.37 16.92
C ALA A 179 -21.93 -13.24 18.06
N ALA A 180 -21.17 -13.35 19.15
CA ALA A 180 -21.60 -14.06 20.36
C ALA A 180 -22.79 -13.38 21.04
N GLN A 181 -22.80 -12.05 21.14
CA GLN A 181 -23.90 -11.29 21.73
C GLN A 181 -25.19 -11.39 20.90
N ARG A 182 -25.10 -11.47 19.56
CA ARG A 182 -26.26 -11.69 18.69
C ARG A 182 -26.79 -13.12 18.71
N SER A 183 -25.94 -14.11 19.00
CA SER A 183 -26.30 -15.53 19.01
C SER A 183 -25.83 -16.25 20.29
N PRO A 184 -26.20 -15.77 21.49
CA PRO A 184 -25.62 -16.24 22.75
C PRO A 184 -25.95 -17.71 23.03
N GLU A 185 -27.13 -18.19 22.62
CA GLU A 185 -27.49 -19.60 22.76
C GLU A 185 -26.58 -20.52 21.95
N LYS A 186 -26.21 -20.14 20.72
CA LYS A 186 -25.33 -20.94 19.87
C LYS A 186 -23.93 -21.02 20.46
N PHE A 187 -23.39 -19.86 20.87
CA PHE A 187 -22.08 -19.80 21.50
C PHE A 187 -22.06 -20.61 22.80
N ASN A 188 -23.04 -20.42 23.70
CA ASN A 188 -23.04 -21.10 25.01
C ASN A 188 -23.28 -22.62 24.93
N ARG A 189 -23.87 -23.13 23.85
CA ARG A 189 -24.07 -24.59 23.67
C ARG A 189 -22.88 -25.29 23.04
N ALA A 190 -21.94 -24.55 22.46
CA ALA A 190 -20.74 -25.12 21.86
C ALA A 190 -19.90 -25.85 22.91
N THR A 191 -19.30 -26.98 22.51
CA THR A 191 -18.43 -27.79 23.36
C THR A 191 -17.16 -27.06 23.75
N ALA A 192 -16.63 -26.21 22.87
CA ALA A 192 -15.47 -25.35 23.13
C ALA A 192 -15.78 -24.13 24.01
N SER A 193 -17.03 -23.95 24.45
CA SER A 193 -17.38 -22.86 25.36
C SER A 193 -16.57 -22.92 26.65
N PRO A 194 -15.95 -21.81 27.10
CA PRO A 194 -15.25 -21.80 28.36
C PRO A 194 -16.23 -21.96 29.53
N LYS A 195 -15.94 -22.93 30.38
CA LYS A 195 -16.71 -23.24 31.58
C LYS A 195 -15.94 -22.85 32.84
N SER A 196 -16.70 -22.51 33.88
CA SER A 196 -16.21 -22.35 35.24
C SER A 196 -16.05 -23.72 35.91
N GLY A 197 -15.42 -23.75 37.09
CA GLY A 197 -15.20 -25.00 37.83
C GLY A 197 -16.49 -25.74 38.23
N ASP A 198 -17.63 -25.04 38.25
CA ASP A 198 -18.97 -25.57 38.48
C ASP A 198 -19.66 -26.09 37.20
N GLY A 199 -18.96 -26.11 36.07
CA GLY A 199 -19.47 -26.57 34.77
C GLY A 199 -20.37 -25.58 34.03
N LYS A 200 -20.63 -24.39 34.59
CA LYS A 200 -21.41 -23.35 33.91
C LYS A 200 -20.56 -22.61 32.89
N VAL A 201 -21.17 -22.24 31.77
CA VAL A 201 -20.51 -21.40 30.76
C VAL A 201 -20.26 -20.01 31.33
N ARG A 202 -19.06 -19.47 31.09
CA ARG A 202 -18.67 -18.14 31.58
C ARG A 202 -19.47 -17.04 30.88
N PRO A 203 -19.72 -15.90 31.53
CA PRO A 203 -20.25 -14.71 30.87
C PRO A 203 -19.38 -14.30 29.68
N LEU A 204 -19.99 -13.88 28.57
CA LEU A 204 -19.27 -13.48 27.35
C LEU A 204 -18.14 -12.45 27.57
N PRO A 205 -18.26 -11.44 28.47
CA PRO A 205 -17.16 -10.50 28.74
C PRO A 205 -15.89 -11.15 29.30
N ASP A 206 -15.99 -12.33 29.90
CA ASP A 206 -14.86 -13.06 30.49
C ASP A 206 -14.18 -14.02 29.48
N TRP A 207 -14.65 -14.04 28.23
CA TRP A 207 -14.08 -14.87 27.19
C TRP A 207 -12.87 -14.19 26.56
N THR A 208 -11.84 -14.98 26.30
CA THR A 208 -10.65 -14.56 25.56
C THR A 208 -10.90 -14.64 24.05
N LEU A 209 -10.12 -13.87 23.27
CA LEU A 209 -10.12 -13.99 21.81
C LEU A 209 -9.90 -15.42 21.32
N SER A 210 -9.03 -16.20 21.97
CA SER A 210 -8.81 -17.63 21.65
C SER A 210 -10.11 -18.43 21.73
N GLN A 211 -10.86 -18.27 22.82
CA GLN A 211 -12.12 -18.98 23.06
C GLN A 211 -13.19 -18.56 22.06
N PHE A 212 -13.26 -17.27 21.72
CA PHE A 212 -14.15 -16.80 20.67
C PHE A 212 -13.82 -17.40 19.31
N ILE A 213 -12.55 -17.46 18.92
CA ILE A 213 -12.11 -18.08 17.66
C ILE A 213 -12.47 -19.57 17.63
N ASP A 214 -12.22 -20.29 18.72
CA ASP A 214 -12.49 -21.72 18.82
C ASP A 214 -13.98 -22.04 18.69
N VAL A 215 -14.83 -21.33 19.45
CA VAL A 215 -16.28 -21.52 19.42
C VAL A 215 -16.86 -21.08 18.09
N ALA A 216 -16.46 -19.93 17.55
CA ALA A 216 -16.96 -19.45 16.25
C ALA A 216 -16.67 -20.44 15.11
N CYS A 217 -15.53 -21.15 15.17
CA CYS A 217 -15.25 -22.20 14.21
C CYS A 217 -16.12 -23.45 14.42
N GLU A 218 -16.37 -23.86 15.68
CA GLU A 218 -17.21 -25.02 15.98
C GLU A 218 -18.65 -24.83 15.50
N ILE A 219 -19.19 -23.61 15.58
CA ILE A 219 -20.56 -23.29 15.16
C ILE A 219 -20.65 -22.80 13.71
N ASP A 220 -19.63 -23.11 12.90
CA ASP A 220 -19.54 -22.81 11.45
C ASP A 220 -19.57 -21.30 11.07
N LEU A 221 -19.29 -20.40 12.02
CA LEU A 221 -19.10 -18.96 11.71
C LEU A 221 -17.70 -18.67 11.15
N LEU A 222 -16.69 -19.47 11.51
CA LEU A 222 -15.36 -19.41 10.93
C LEU A 222 -14.99 -20.75 10.30
N LYS A 223 -14.41 -20.71 9.10
CA LYS A 223 -13.85 -21.91 8.47
C LYS A 223 -12.55 -22.36 9.16
N PRO A 224 -12.18 -23.66 9.06
CA PRO A 224 -11.00 -24.19 9.74
C PRO A 224 -9.66 -23.53 9.39
N ASP A 225 -9.48 -23.10 8.14
CA ASP A 225 -8.31 -22.33 7.70
C ASP A 225 -8.27 -20.97 8.42
N VAL A 226 -9.39 -20.26 8.44
CA VAL A 226 -9.52 -18.96 9.08
C VAL A 226 -9.34 -19.06 10.60
N LYS A 227 -9.82 -20.12 11.25
CA LYS A 227 -9.53 -20.42 12.67
C LYS A 227 -8.02 -20.45 12.93
N LYS A 228 -7.28 -21.28 12.16
CA LYS A 228 -5.85 -21.48 12.36
C LYS A 228 -5.08 -20.17 12.21
N PHE A 229 -5.39 -19.39 11.18
CA PHE A 229 -4.75 -18.10 10.97
C PHE A 229 -5.15 -17.04 11.99
N SER A 230 -6.40 -17.05 12.46
CA SER A 230 -6.91 -16.13 13.50
C SER A 230 -6.18 -16.33 14.83
N HIS A 231 -5.87 -17.57 15.20
CA HIS A 231 -5.01 -17.85 16.36
C HIS A 231 -3.61 -17.25 16.18
N GLY A 232 -3.04 -17.36 14.98
CA GLY A 232 -1.77 -16.69 14.65
C GLY A 232 -1.84 -15.17 14.80
N LEU A 233 -2.88 -14.53 14.26
CA LEU A 233 -3.12 -13.09 14.45
C LEU A 233 -3.22 -12.71 15.93
N LYS A 234 -3.96 -13.49 16.72
CA LYS A 234 -4.08 -13.30 18.16
C LYS A 234 -2.72 -13.41 18.86
N ASP A 235 -1.87 -14.35 18.45
CA ASP A 235 -0.52 -14.50 19.03
C ASP A 235 0.39 -13.32 18.69
N PHE A 236 0.35 -12.80 17.45
CA PHE A 236 1.06 -11.58 17.09
C PHE A 236 0.54 -10.36 17.85
N ARG A 237 -0.78 -10.25 18.05
CA ARG A 237 -1.39 -9.19 18.86
C ARG A 237 -0.93 -9.22 20.31
N ASN A 238 -0.62 -10.39 20.86
CA ASN A 238 -0.12 -10.51 22.23
C ASN A 238 1.26 -9.88 22.46
N TYR A 239 1.99 -9.53 21.40
CA TYR A 239 3.19 -8.71 21.50
C TYR A 239 2.91 -7.25 21.90
N ILE A 240 1.66 -6.90 22.19
CA ILE A 240 1.32 -5.71 22.98
C ILE A 240 1.97 -5.72 24.36
N HIS A 241 2.31 -6.91 24.87
CA HIS A 241 3.12 -7.08 26.07
C HIS A 241 4.62 -7.06 25.71
N PRO A 242 5.40 -6.01 26.06
CA PRO A 242 6.77 -5.86 25.58
C PRO A 242 7.72 -7.00 26.01
N TYR A 243 7.53 -7.55 27.21
CA TYR A 243 8.33 -8.69 27.67
C TYR A 243 8.09 -9.95 26.83
N GLN A 244 6.85 -10.18 26.39
CA GLN A 244 6.54 -11.30 25.51
C GLN A 244 7.20 -11.12 24.14
N GLN A 245 7.19 -9.89 23.61
CA GLN A 245 7.88 -9.55 22.37
C GLN A 245 9.41 -9.72 22.49
N MET A 246 9.99 -9.30 23.61
CA MET A 246 11.41 -9.43 23.88
C MET A 246 11.84 -10.91 23.89
N VAL A 247 11.10 -11.77 24.62
CA VAL A 247 11.41 -13.20 24.72
C VAL A 247 11.26 -13.92 23.38
N SER A 248 10.31 -13.52 22.53
CA SER A 248 10.14 -14.12 21.21
C SER A 248 11.16 -13.64 20.17
N GLY A 249 11.85 -12.52 20.42
CA GLY A 249 12.71 -11.85 19.44
C GLY A 249 11.94 -11.27 18.25
N PHE A 250 10.61 -11.15 18.36
CA PHE A 250 9.77 -10.72 17.26
C PHE A 250 9.96 -9.23 16.95
N THR A 251 10.33 -8.94 15.70
CA THR A 251 10.41 -7.58 15.17
C THR A 251 9.30 -7.39 14.13
N PRO A 252 8.30 -6.52 14.40
CA PRO A 252 7.18 -6.30 13.50
C PRO A 252 7.63 -5.64 12.20
N ASP A 253 7.23 -6.21 11.07
CA ASP A 253 7.53 -5.69 9.74
C ASP A 253 6.25 -5.53 8.89
N GLN A 254 6.42 -4.91 7.72
CA GLN A 254 5.32 -4.65 6.80
C GLN A 254 4.67 -5.94 6.29
N HIS A 255 5.47 -6.98 6.07
CA HIS A 255 4.95 -8.25 5.56
C HIS A 255 4.02 -8.92 6.57
N THR A 256 4.45 -8.99 7.83
CA THR A 256 3.66 -9.56 8.93
C THR A 256 2.37 -8.77 9.17
N ALA A 257 2.43 -7.44 9.13
CA ALA A 257 1.24 -6.59 9.25
C ALA A 257 0.21 -6.86 8.13
N LYS A 258 0.67 -7.01 6.88
CA LYS A 258 -0.20 -7.34 5.73
C LYS A 258 -0.82 -8.73 5.87
N VAL A 259 -0.04 -9.74 6.29
CA VAL A 259 -0.57 -11.08 6.56
C VAL A 259 -1.66 -11.01 7.63
N CYS A 260 -1.38 -10.36 8.76
CA CYS A 260 -2.35 -10.15 9.84
C CYS A 260 -3.64 -9.47 9.35
N PHE A 261 -3.51 -8.49 8.45
CA PHE A 261 -4.66 -7.84 7.84
C PHE A 261 -5.47 -8.77 6.93
N GLN A 262 -4.84 -9.61 6.11
CA GLN A 262 -5.54 -10.59 5.27
C GLN A 262 -6.29 -11.64 6.10
N VAL A 263 -5.72 -12.04 7.25
CA VAL A 263 -6.41 -12.92 8.20
C VAL A 263 -7.67 -12.26 8.73
N LEU A 264 -7.59 -11.00 9.17
CA LEU A 264 -8.75 -10.24 9.62
C LEU A 264 -9.81 -10.18 8.51
N LYS A 265 -9.42 -9.78 7.29
CA LYS A 265 -10.33 -9.68 6.14
C LYS A 265 -11.06 -10.99 5.87
N ALA A 266 -10.36 -12.13 5.91
CA ALA A 266 -10.97 -13.44 5.74
C ALA A 266 -11.98 -13.79 6.86
N ALA A 267 -11.65 -13.46 8.11
CA ALA A 267 -12.55 -13.65 9.25
C ALA A 267 -13.81 -12.79 9.14
N LEU A 268 -13.67 -11.52 8.78
CA LEU A 268 -14.81 -10.62 8.56
C LEU A 268 -15.70 -11.10 7.40
N ALA A 269 -15.11 -11.68 6.33
CA ALA A 269 -15.88 -12.18 5.20
C ALA A 269 -16.74 -13.40 5.59
N ASN A 270 -16.18 -14.35 6.35
CA ASN A 270 -16.96 -15.47 6.89
C ASN A 270 -18.11 -14.95 7.79
N LEU A 271 -17.81 -14.00 8.68
CA LEU A 271 -18.79 -13.45 9.63
C LEU A 271 -19.89 -12.62 8.94
N ALA A 272 -19.59 -12.00 7.79
CA ALA A 272 -20.56 -11.31 6.95
C ALA A 272 -21.38 -12.25 6.05
N GLY A 273 -21.05 -13.54 5.99
CA GLY A 273 -21.66 -14.52 5.09
C GLY A 273 -21.23 -14.39 3.63
N ASP A 274 -20.12 -13.69 3.36
CA ASP A 274 -19.60 -13.43 2.01
C ASP A 274 -18.63 -14.51 1.50
N ARG A 275 -18.35 -15.56 2.31
CA ARG A 275 -17.43 -16.65 1.95
C ARG A 275 -17.84 -18.02 2.45
#